data_AF-A0A964QPE1-F1
#
_entry.id   AF-A0A964QPE1-F1
#
_cell.length_a   1.000
_cell.length_b   1.000
_cell.length_c   1.000
_cell.angle_alpha   90.00
_cell.angle_beta   90.00
_cell.angle_gamma   90.00
#
_symmetry.space_group_name_H-M   'P 1'
#
loop_
_entity.id
_entity.type
_entity.pdbx_description
1 polymer ?
#
loop_
_entity_poly.entity_id
_entity_poly.type
_entity_poly.pdbx_seq_one_letter_code
_entity_poly.pdbx_strand_id
1 'polypeptide(L)'
;MVRASTCCRPPTTGPEERSFSLRFLELLTLLLLCALPGQSLELPAEQHPSLLFTADEIPLLRERIQRAPYSTWWATTLQRANAAAATYVEERAKVRSAKSLAFAYVITGDTTYARRGAALLADTKFPPRGGDMGQPHLEGEIVAQYAEAYDLLHPYLQSDSTNLELIRTLLAEEAQRLYAGIRIKCGFLSIRLHQTPDPRDLSTVHLDNWHLRAYAGLGLAAFALADHPGLAGSTPQQWAERAYDLVTRTINYQVEGTDGGYAEGAFYLRYAADVYLPYM
;
A
#
# COMPACT_ATOMS: atom_id res chain seq x y z
N MET A 1 -89.68 18.50 37.47
CA MET A 1 -89.98 18.07 36.08
C MET A 1 -88.92 18.74 35.23
N VAL A 2 -87.93 18.08 34.61
CA VAL A 2 -87.95 16.94 33.70
C VAL A 2 -86.61 16.18 33.83
N ARG A 3 -86.64 14.84 33.76
CA ARG A 3 -85.47 13.96 33.61
C ARG A 3 -84.94 14.02 32.16
N ALA A 4 -83.62 13.95 31.98
CA ALA A 4 -83.03 13.35 30.79
C ALA A 4 -81.68 12.69 31.15
N SER A 5 -81.63 11.37 30.95
CA SER A 5 -80.42 10.54 30.95
C SER A 5 -79.79 10.54 29.56
N THR A 6 -78.45 10.57 29.49
CA THR A 6 -77.64 9.93 28.42
C THR A 6 -76.17 9.93 28.84
N CYS A 7 -75.61 8.76 29.20
CA CYS A 7 -74.77 7.89 28.37
C CYS A 7 -73.36 8.43 28.08
N CYS A 8 -72.38 7.95 28.87
CA CYS A 8 -70.96 8.01 28.55
C CYS A 8 -70.60 7.06 27.40
N ARG A 9 -69.85 7.55 26.41
CA ARG A 9 -69.04 6.73 25.49
C ARG A 9 -67.56 7.04 25.72
N PRO A 10 -66.66 6.05 25.77
CA PRO A 10 -65.22 6.30 25.76
C PRO A 10 -64.75 6.71 24.35
N PRO A 11 -63.67 7.51 24.23
CA PRO A 11 -63.10 7.86 22.94
C PRO A 11 -62.44 6.65 22.29
N THR A 12 -62.83 6.38 21.05
CA THR A 12 -62.19 5.42 20.14
C THR A 12 -60.83 5.95 19.73
N THR A 13 -59.75 5.24 20.08
CA THR A 13 -58.40 5.44 19.54
C THR A 13 -58.43 5.25 18.02
N GLY A 14 -58.23 6.33 17.28
CA GLY A 14 -58.20 6.32 15.81
C GLY A 14 -56.96 5.60 15.24
N PRO A 15 -57.01 5.17 13.98
CA PRO A 15 -55.93 4.42 13.31
C PRO A 15 -54.68 5.25 13.00
N GLU A 16 -54.65 6.55 13.33
CA GLU A 16 -53.54 7.45 12.99
C GLU A 16 -52.27 7.24 13.83
N GLU A 17 -52.38 6.76 15.07
CA GLU A 17 -51.20 6.54 15.94
C GLU A 17 -50.32 5.37 15.46
N ARG A 18 -50.89 4.39 14.73
CA ARG A 18 -50.11 3.25 14.18
C ARG A 18 -49.26 3.64 12.97
N SER A 19 -49.64 4.70 12.24
CA SER A 19 -48.89 5.15 11.06
C SER A 19 -47.62 5.92 11.43
N PHE A 20 -47.57 6.56 12.59
CA PHE A 20 -46.40 7.31 13.04
C PHE A 20 -45.27 6.38 13.53
N SER A 21 -45.61 5.32 14.28
CA SER A 21 -44.61 4.37 14.78
C SER A 21 -43.93 3.54 13.69
N LEU A 22 -44.65 3.19 12.60
CA LEU A 22 -44.08 2.44 11.47
C LEU A 22 -43.09 3.28 10.64
N ARG A 23 -43.41 4.57 10.39
CA ARG A 23 -42.50 5.47 9.66
C ARG A 23 -41.26 5.84 10.47
N PHE A 24 -41.35 5.91 11.80
CA PHE A 24 -40.21 6.18 12.67
C PHE A 24 -39.26 4.98 12.74
N LEU A 25 -39.79 3.75 12.73
CA LEU A 25 -38.98 2.53 12.67
C LEU A 25 -38.26 2.38 11.33
N GLU A 26 -38.93 2.68 10.21
CA GLU A 26 -38.32 2.66 8.88
C GLU A 26 -37.18 3.69 8.73
N LEU A 27 -37.36 4.89 9.29
CA LEU A 27 -36.31 5.92 9.31
C LEU A 27 -35.11 5.53 10.18
N LEU A 28 -35.36 4.89 11.33
CA LEU A 28 -34.31 4.38 12.23
C LEU A 28 -33.53 3.22 11.61
N THR A 29 -34.22 2.36 10.83
CA THR A 29 -33.60 1.25 10.11
C THR A 29 -32.74 1.75 8.95
N LEU A 30 -33.17 2.80 8.24
CA LEU A 30 -32.36 3.47 7.21
C LEU A 30 -31.13 4.17 7.82
N LEU A 31 -31.26 4.80 8.99
CA LEU A 31 -30.13 5.44 9.68
C LEU A 31 -29.12 4.42 10.23
N LEU A 32 -29.56 3.22 10.63
CA LEU A 32 -28.66 2.12 11.02
C LEU A 32 -27.95 1.48 9.81
N LEU A 33 -28.57 1.46 8.63
CA LEU A 33 -27.94 0.97 7.39
C LEU A 33 -26.93 1.94 6.77
N CYS A 34 -26.97 3.23 7.14
CA CYS A 34 -25.95 4.21 6.74
C CYS A 34 -24.71 4.21 7.64
N ALA A 35 -24.70 3.45 8.73
CA ALA A 35 -23.53 3.18 9.55
C ALA A 35 -22.87 1.86 9.15
N LEU A 36 -22.63 1.65 7.85
CA LEU A 36 -21.62 0.68 7.47
C LEU A 36 -20.29 1.23 8.01
N PRO A 37 -19.57 0.52 8.89
CA PRO A 37 -18.20 0.89 9.17
C PRO A 37 -17.49 0.97 7.82
N GLY A 38 -16.86 2.11 7.53
CA GLY A 38 -15.91 2.17 6.42
C GLY A 38 -14.98 0.97 6.57
N GLN A 39 -14.78 0.19 5.52
CA GLN A 39 -13.93 -1.00 5.56
C GLN A 39 -12.60 -0.61 6.19
N SER A 40 -12.39 -1.01 7.46
CA SER A 40 -11.10 -0.85 8.11
C SER A 40 -10.21 -1.90 7.47
N LEU A 41 -9.20 -1.45 6.73
CA LEU A 41 -8.14 -2.34 6.26
C LEU A 41 -7.51 -2.99 7.49
N GLU A 42 -7.58 -4.31 7.64
CA GLU A 42 -6.84 -5.04 8.68
C GLU A 42 -5.70 -5.80 8.03
N LEU A 43 -4.48 -5.65 8.55
CA LEU A 43 -3.34 -6.41 8.06
C LEU A 43 -3.47 -7.89 8.49
N PRO A 44 -3.19 -8.84 7.59
CA PRO A 44 -3.04 -10.24 7.97
C PRO A 44 -1.78 -10.42 8.82
N ALA A 45 -1.68 -11.55 9.53
CA ALA A 45 -0.43 -11.94 10.18
C ALA A 45 0.71 -12.03 9.16
N GLU A 46 1.93 -11.67 9.57
CA GLU A 46 3.08 -11.62 8.68
C GLU A 46 3.41 -13.01 8.11
N GLN A 47 3.45 -13.10 6.77
CA GLN A 47 3.76 -14.33 6.04
C GLN A 47 4.64 -13.99 4.84
N HIS A 48 5.52 -14.92 4.48
CA HIS A 48 6.50 -14.69 3.41
C HIS A 48 6.77 -15.94 2.55
N PRO A 49 6.80 -15.82 1.21
CA PRO A 49 6.34 -14.66 0.44
C PRO A 49 4.82 -14.50 0.54
N SER A 50 4.33 -13.26 0.49
CA SER A 50 2.90 -12.97 0.47
C SER A 50 2.51 -11.70 -0.29
N LEU A 51 3.47 -10.84 -0.69
CA LEU A 51 3.13 -9.58 -1.35
C LEU A 51 2.60 -9.77 -2.77
N LEU A 52 3.28 -10.59 -3.57
CA LEU A 52 2.93 -10.80 -4.99
C LEU A 52 2.33 -12.17 -5.26
N PHE A 53 2.65 -13.14 -4.42
CA PHE A 53 2.22 -14.53 -4.48
C PHE A 53 2.61 -15.23 -3.18
N THR A 54 1.96 -16.34 -2.89
CA THR A 54 2.24 -17.17 -1.71
C THR A 54 3.19 -18.33 -2.02
N ALA A 55 3.74 -18.95 -0.97
CA ALA A 55 4.71 -20.05 -1.12
C ALA A 55 4.16 -21.26 -1.91
N ASP A 56 2.87 -21.55 -1.79
CA ASP A 56 2.18 -22.63 -2.49
C ASP A 56 1.95 -22.36 -3.99
N GLU A 57 2.06 -21.10 -4.44
CA GLU A 57 1.97 -20.73 -5.85
C GLU A 57 3.29 -20.90 -6.60
N ILE A 58 4.43 -21.01 -5.91
CA ILE A 58 5.77 -21.12 -6.53
C ILE A 58 5.86 -22.28 -7.55
N PRO A 59 5.36 -23.50 -7.28
CA PRO A 59 5.37 -24.58 -8.28
C PRO A 59 4.64 -24.20 -9.58
N LEU A 60 3.49 -23.53 -9.48
CA LEU A 60 2.74 -23.05 -10.64
C LEU A 60 3.49 -21.94 -11.39
N LEU A 61 4.16 -21.04 -10.67
CA LEU A 61 5.00 -20.02 -11.29
C LEU A 61 6.16 -20.65 -12.08
N ARG A 62 6.83 -21.66 -11.50
CA ARG A 62 7.90 -22.42 -12.17
C ARG A 62 7.44 -23.12 -13.45
N GLU A 63 6.20 -23.60 -13.48
CA GLU A 63 5.58 -24.14 -14.71
C GLU A 63 5.32 -23.01 -15.72
N ARG A 64 4.68 -21.92 -15.29
CA ARG A 64 4.29 -20.81 -16.17
C ARG A 64 5.47 -20.18 -16.89
N ILE A 65 6.62 -20.00 -16.21
CA ILE A 65 7.81 -19.41 -16.83
C ILE A 65 8.40 -20.24 -17.97
N GLN A 66 7.97 -21.49 -18.18
CA GLN A 66 8.44 -22.31 -19.30
C GLN A 66 7.74 -22.01 -20.62
N ARG A 67 6.61 -21.27 -20.62
CA ARG A 67 5.82 -20.98 -21.82
C ARG A 67 5.75 -19.47 -22.14
N ALA A 68 5.50 -19.14 -23.40
CA ALA A 68 5.34 -17.75 -23.82
C ALA A 68 4.04 -17.12 -23.24
N PRO A 69 4.03 -15.80 -22.92
CA PRO A 69 5.16 -14.87 -23.01
C PRO A 69 6.13 -14.92 -21.81
N TYR A 70 5.79 -15.68 -20.76
CA TYR A 70 6.53 -15.70 -19.49
C TYR A 70 7.97 -16.18 -19.62
N SER A 71 8.27 -17.09 -20.55
CA SER A 71 9.64 -17.55 -20.79
C SER A 71 10.57 -16.44 -21.28
N THR A 72 10.08 -15.51 -22.10
CA THR A 72 10.84 -14.33 -22.54
C THR A 72 11.07 -13.34 -21.38
N TRP A 73 10.04 -13.13 -20.55
CA TRP A 73 10.16 -12.26 -19.38
C TRP A 73 11.10 -12.84 -18.34
N TRP A 74 11.01 -14.15 -18.09
CA TRP A 74 11.91 -14.87 -17.21
C TRP A 74 13.35 -14.79 -17.69
N ALA A 75 13.62 -15.00 -18.99
CA ALA A 75 14.96 -14.85 -19.54
C ALA A 75 15.54 -13.45 -19.30
N THR A 76 14.71 -12.41 -19.45
CA THR A 76 15.11 -11.01 -19.18
C THR A 76 15.43 -10.81 -17.69
N THR A 77 14.59 -11.31 -16.79
CA THR A 77 14.82 -11.21 -15.34
C THR A 77 16.07 -11.98 -14.91
N LEU A 78 16.26 -13.20 -15.43
CA LEU A 78 17.43 -14.02 -15.14
C LEU A 78 18.72 -13.37 -15.66
N GLN A 79 18.68 -12.76 -16.85
CA GLN A 79 19.80 -11.98 -17.38
C GLN A 79 20.17 -10.83 -16.42
N ARG A 80 19.19 -10.10 -15.90
CA ARG A 80 19.42 -9.03 -14.92
C ARG A 80 20.00 -9.54 -13.60
N ALA A 81 19.50 -10.67 -13.08
CA ALA A 81 20.03 -11.30 -11.87
C ALA A 81 21.51 -11.75 -12.05
N ASN A 82 21.85 -12.22 -13.25
CA ASN A 82 23.21 -12.64 -13.59
C ASN A 82 24.16 -11.46 -13.88
N ALA A 83 23.64 -10.31 -14.32
CA ALA A 83 24.41 -9.12 -14.63
C ALA A 83 24.83 -8.33 -13.37
N ALA A 84 25.56 -8.98 -12.45
CA ALA A 84 26.10 -8.33 -11.26
C ALA A 84 26.98 -7.14 -11.64
N ALA A 85 26.68 -5.95 -11.14
CA ALA A 85 27.66 -4.87 -11.19
C ALA A 85 28.74 -5.14 -10.13
N ALA A 86 30.00 -4.85 -10.48
CA ALA A 86 31.09 -4.91 -9.49
C ALA A 86 30.92 -3.84 -8.40
N THR A 87 30.30 -2.71 -8.75
CA THR A 87 29.95 -1.61 -7.84
C THR A 87 28.63 -0.99 -8.29
N TYR A 88 27.85 -0.50 -7.33
CA TYR A 88 26.63 0.26 -7.58
C TYR A 88 26.83 1.70 -7.13
N VAL A 89 26.66 2.65 -8.05
CA VAL A 89 26.77 4.09 -7.78
C VAL A 89 25.52 4.63 -7.09
N GLU A 90 24.35 4.09 -7.45
CA GLU A 90 23.05 4.54 -6.97
C GLU A 90 22.34 3.44 -6.17
N GLU A 91 21.74 3.82 -5.04
CA GLU A 91 21.03 2.89 -4.16
C GLU A 91 19.81 2.25 -4.86
N ARG A 92 19.15 3.00 -5.75
CA ARG A 92 18.07 2.49 -6.60
C ARG A 92 18.50 1.30 -7.46
N ALA A 93 19.70 1.33 -8.00
CA ALA A 93 20.21 0.23 -8.83
C ALA A 93 20.51 -1.03 -8.00
N LYS A 94 20.93 -0.87 -6.73
CA LYS A 94 21.10 -1.98 -5.79
C LYS A 94 19.76 -2.67 -5.53
N VAL A 95 18.72 -1.92 -5.16
CA VAL A 95 17.42 -2.48 -4.82
C VAL A 95 16.76 -3.18 -6.01
N ARG A 96 16.84 -2.60 -7.21
CA ARG A 96 16.38 -3.26 -8.45
C ARG A 96 17.08 -4.59 -8.72
N SER A 97 18.39 -4.61 -8.47
CA SER A 97 19.19 -5.83 -8.61
C SER A 97 18.81 -6.85 -7.54
N ALA A 98 18.61 -6.41 -6.29
CA ALA A 98 18.16 -7.24 -5.19
C ALA A 98 16.80 -7.89 -5.48
N LYS A 99 15.81 -7.14 -6.00
CA LYS A 99 14.51 -7.69 -6.43
C LYS A 99 14.66 -8.76 -7.51
N SER A 100 15.49 -8.50 -8.52
CA SER A 100 15.73 -9.47 -9.60
C SER A 100 16.40 -10.75 -9.08
N LEU A 101 17.36 -10.61 -8.17
CA LEU A 101 18.03 -11.72 -7.49
C LEU A 101 17.06 -12.51 -6.59
N ALA A 102 16.22 -11.82 -5.83
CA ALA A 102 15.22 -12.42 -4.96
C ALA A 102 14.24 -13.29 -5.76
N PHE A 103 13.69 -12.75 -6.85
CA PHE A 103 12.82 -13.53 -7.72
C PHE A 103 13.55 -14.71 -8.37
N ALA A 104 14.81 -14.52 -8.81
CA ALA A 104 15.60 -15.62 -9.36
C ALA A 104 15.82 -16.74 -8.33
N TYR A 105 16.12 -16.40 -7.07
CA TYR A 105 16.20 -17.36 -5.98
C TYR A 105 14.91 -18.15 -5.80
N VAL A 106 13.75 -17.49 -5.73
CA VAL A 106 12.46 -18.18 -5.55
C VAL A 106 12.21 -19.18 -6.67
N ILE A 107 12.49 -18.79 -7.91
CA ILE A 107 12.26 -19.64 -9.08
C ILE A 107 13.26 -20.81 -9.16
N THR A 108 14.56 -20.58 -8.95
CA THR A 108 15.60 -21.60 -9.17
C THR A 108 15.96 -22.39 -7.92
N GLY A 109 15.72 -21.84 -6.73
CA GLY A 109 16.22 -22.35 -5.46
C GLY A 109 17.72 -22.10 -5.22
N ASP A 110 18.42 -21.40 -6.12
CA ASP A 110 19.87 -21.15 -5.98
C ASP A 110 20.15 -20.07 -4.93
N THR A 111 20.66 -20.51 -3.77
CA THR A 111 21.03 -19.65 -2.64
C THR A 111 22.12 -18.62 -2.97
N THR A 112 22.84 -18.76 -4.08
CA THR A 112 23.78 -17.73 -4.56
C THR A 112 23.05 -16.43 -4.88
N TYR A 113 21.86 -16.52 -5.48
CA TYR A 113 21.03 -15.36 -5.73
C TYR A 113 20.51 -14.76 -4.41
N ALA A 114 20.06 -15.60 -3.47
CA ALA A 114 19.56 -15.14 -2.19
C ALA A 114 20.63 -14.38 -1.39
N ARG A 115 21.82 -14.97 -1.26
CA ARG A 115 22.97 -14.36 -0.59
C ARG A 115 23.34 -13.00 -1.18
N ARG A 116 23.41 -12.90 -2.52
CA ARG A 116 23.72 -11.66 -3.22
C ARG A 116 22.61 -10.61 -3.03
N GLY A 117 21.35 -11.02 -3.11
CA GLY A 117 20.20 -10.14 -2.89
C GLY A 117 20.18 -9.59 -1.47
N ALA A 118 20.34 -10.46 -0.46
CA ALA A 118 20.42 -10.08 0.94
C ALA A 118 21.57 -9.09 1.21
N ALA A 119 22.75 -9.34 0.64
CA ALA A 119 23.89 -8.43 0.76
C ALA A 119 23.60 -7.04 0.19
N LEU A 120 22.89 -6.95 -0.95
CA LEU A 120 22.49 -5.66 -1.53
C LEU A 120 21.45 -4.93 -0.67
N LEU A 121 20.47 -5.65 -0.11
CA LEU A 121 19.50 -5.05 0.81
C LEU A 121 20.16 -4.52 2.08
N ALA A 122 21.10 -5.27 2.65
CA ALA A 122 21.86 -4.87 3.84
C ALA A 122 22.81 -3.68 3.56
N ASP A 123 23.38 -3.58 2.35
CA ASP A 123 24.25 -2.46 1.94
C ASP A 123 23.46 -1.24 1.43
N THR A 124 22.14 -1.34 1.29
CA THR A 124 21.31 -0.22 0.83
C THR A 124 21.28 0.88 1.87
N LYS A 125 21.63 2.11 1.47
CA LYS A 125 21.63 3.28 2.35
C LYS A 125 20.45 4.18 2.05
N PHE A 126 19.46 4.19 2.92
CA PHE A 126 18.36 5.15 2.79
C PHE A 126 18.77 6.58 3.20
N PRO A 127 17.98 7.63 2.87
CA PRO A 127 18.32 9.02 3.16
C PRO A 127 18.70 9.31 4.62
N PRO A 128 18.04 8.73 5.65
CA PRO A 128 18.46 8.90 7.05
C PRO A 128 19.89 8.42 7.33
N ARG A 129 20.41 7.51 6.50
CA ARG A 129 21.74 6.91 6.58
C ARG A 129 22.70 7.48 5.53
N GLY A 130 22.35 8.61 4.92
CA GLY A 130 23.20 9.37 4.00
C GLY A 130 23.25 8.83 2.57
N GLY A 131 22.37 7.90 2.18
CA GLY A 131 22.26 7.51 0.78
C GLY A 131 21.29 8.38 -0.01
N ASP A 132 21.50 8.40 -1.33
CA ASP A 132 20.70 9.18 -2.27
C ASP A 132 19.77 8.26 -3.05
N MET A 133 18.47 8.51 -2.89
CA MET A 133 17.39 7.79 -3.55
C MET A 133 16.85 8.53 -4.79
N GLY A 134 17.44 9.70 -5.08
CA GLY A 134 17.01 10.62 -6.11
C GLY A 134 15.85 11.51 -5.64
N GLN A 135 14.92 11.80 -6.56
CA GLN A 135 13.78 12.65 -6.27
C GLN A 135 12.73 11.95 -5.38
N PRO A 136 11.91 12.70 -4.61
CA PRO A 136 10.88 12.13 -3.72
C PRO A 136 10.00 11.04 -4.33
N HIS A 137 9.59 11.18 -5.60
CA HIS A 137 8.76 10.21 -6.31
C HIS A 137 9.46 8.88 -6.64
N LEU A 138 10.79 8.82 -6.52
CA LEU A 138 11.60 7.61 -6.68
C LEU A 138 11.71 6.84 -5.36
N GLU A 139 11.66 7.54 -4.22
CA GLU A 139 11.81 6.91 -2.91
C GLU A 139 10.72 5.87 -2.65
N GLY A 140 9.47 6.17 -3.00
CA GLY A 140 8.36 5.22 -2.89
C GLY A 140 8.54 3.94 -3.72
N GLU A 141 9.04 4.06 -4.95
CA GLU A 141 9.37 2.90 -5.79
C GLU A 141 10.46 2.05 -5.16
N ILE A 142 11.48 2.69 -4.58
CA ILE A 142 12.60 1.97 -3.96
C ILE A 142 12.12 1.22 -2.71
N VAL A 143 11.28 1.84 -1.88
CA VAL A 143 10.70 1.16 -0.72
C VAL A 143 9.81 -0.01 -1.15
N ALA A 144 8.98 0.16 -2.19
CA ALA A 144 8.19 -0.94 -2.76
C ALA A 144 9.06 -2.11 -3.21
N GLN A 145 10.11 -1.83 -4.00
CA GLN A 145 11.03 -2.86 -4.50
C GLN A 145 11.85 -3.51 -3.39
N TYR A 146 12.19 -2.76 -2.35
CA TYR A 146 12.88 -3.28 -1.17
C TYR A 146 11.97 -4.23 -0.38
N ALA A 147 10.70 -3.85 -0.18
CA ALA A 147 9.71 -4.69 0.48
C ALA A 147 9.46 -6.00 -0.29
N GLU A 148 9.28 -5.94 -1.61
CA GLU A 148 9.16 -7.12 -2.46
C GLU A 148 10.41 -8.01 -2.41
N ALA A 149 11.61 -7.42 -2.47
CA ALA A 149 12.85 -8.20 -2.37
C ALA A 149 13.00 -8.86 -1.00
N TYR A 150 12.67 -8.14 0.08
CA TYR A 150 12.67 -8.67 1.44
C TYR A 150 11.68 -9.83 1.60
N ASP A 151 10.42 -9.67 1.16
CA ASP A 151 9.38 -10.69 1.23
C ASP A 151 9.82 -12.00 0.53
N LEU A 152 10.42 -11.88 -0.66
CA LEU A 152 10.91 -13.02 -1.43
C LEU A 152 12.19 -13.65 -0.84
N LEU A 153 13.02 -12.88 -0.13
CA LEU A 153 14.25 -13.36 0.50
C LEU A 153 14.05 -13.85 1.94
N HIS A 154 12.92 -13.55 2.57
CA HIS A 154 12.68 -13.84 3.98
C HIS A 154 12.94 -15.31 4.34
N PRO A 155 12.49 -16.34 3.58
CA PRO A 155 12.80 -17.73 3.91
C PRO A 155 14.31 -18.04 3.99
N TYR A 156 15.14 -17.37 3.19
CA TYR A 156 16.60 -17.49 3.27
C TYR A 156 17.15 -16.75 4.50
N LEU A 157 16.64 -15.55 4.75
CA LEU A 157 17.07 -14.68 5.86
C LEU A 157 16.74 -15.25 7.25
N GLN A 158 15.77 -16.16 7.39
CA GLN A 158 15.47 -16.83 8.66
C GLN A 158 16.68 -17.57 9.25
N SER A 159 17.63 -17.99 8.42
CA SER A 159 18.89 -18.62 8.85
C SER A 159 20.00 -17.61 9.22
N ASP A 160 19.78 -16.32 8.97
CA ASP A 160 20.71 -15.21 9.21
C ASP A 160 19.97 -14.08 9.94
N SER A 161 19.73 -14.29 11.24
CA SER A 161 18.96 -13.36 12.08
C SER A 161 19.52 -11.94 12.11
N THR A 162 20.85 -11.79 11.93
CA THR A 162 21.51 -10.47 11.91
C THR A 162 21.10 -9.68 10.67
N ASN A 163 21.20 -10.29 9.49
CA ASN A 163 20.76 -9.62 8.26
C ASN A 163 19.25 -9.46 8.21
N LEU A 164 18.48 -10.43 8.71
CA LEU A 164 17.03 -10.32 8.83
C LEU A 164 16.64 -9.07 9.64
N GLU A 165 17.20 -8.91 10.84
CA GLU A 165 16.88 -7.77 11.71
C GLU A 165 17.32 -6.44 11.10
N LEU A 166 18.51 -6.39 10.48
CA LEU A 166 19.00 -5.19 9.80
C LEU A 166 18.06 -4.78 8.65
N ILE A 167 17.69 -5.71 7.78
CA ILE A 167 16.83 -5.45 6.62
C ILE A 167 15.43 -5.02 7.08
N ARG A 168 14.87 -5.68 8.10
CA ARG A 168 13.59 -5.28 8.73
C ARG A 168 13.67 -3.87 9.31
N THR A 169 14.75 -3.55 10.02
CA THR A 169 14.98 -2.22 10.59
C THR A 169 15.04 -1.15 9.50
N LEU A 170 15.80 -1.40 8.43
CA LEU A 170 15.92 -0.46 7.29
C LEU A 170 14.57 -0.21 6.63
N LEU A 171 13.78 -1.26 6.38
CA LEU A 171 12.45 -1.14 5.78
C LEU A 171 11.48 -0.40 6.72
N ALA A 172 11.52 -0.69 8.02
CA ALA A 172 10.67 -0.03 9.01
C ALA A 172 11.01 1.45 9.16
N GLU A 173 12.29 1.84 9.18
CA GLU A 173 12.73 3.24 9.21
C GLU A 173 12.16 4.03 8.03
N GLU A 174 12.15 3.42 6.84
CA GLU A 174 11.63 4.07 5.64
C GLU A 174 10.11 4.07 5.57
N ALA A 175 9.45 2.99 5.98
CA ALA A 175 8.00 2.99 6.17
C ALA A 175 7.59 4.12 7.11
N GLN A 176 8.30 4.27 8.23
CA GLN A 176 8.06 5.37 9.17
C GLN A 176 8.30 6.75 8.53
N ARG A 177 9.32 6.89 7.69
CA ARG A 177 9.64 8.15 7.01
C ARG A 177 8.57 8.52 5.97
N LEU A 178 8.11 7.54 5.19
CA LEU A 178 7.00 7.71 4.24
C LEU A 178 5.68 8.00 4.96
N TYR A 179 5.39 7.30 6.04
CA TYR A 179 4.23 7.57 6.91
C TYR A 179 4.29 9.00 7.43
N ALA A 180 5.43 9.42 8.01
CA ALA A 180 5.63 10.79 8.45
C ALA A 180 5.51 11.79 7.28
N GLY A 181 5.79 11.38 6.04
CA GLY A 181 5.67 12.16 4.81
C GLY A 181 7.01 12.70 4.33
N ILE A 182 7.35 12.39 3.07
CA ILE A 182 8.55 12.90 2.39
C ILE A 182 8.49 14.42 2.32
N ARG A 183 9.58 15.09 2.69
CA ARG A 183 9.68 16.56 2.60
C ARG A 183 10.08 16.98 1.20
N ILE A 184 9.27 17.84 0.59
CA ILE A 184 9.51 18.44 -0.71
C ILE A 184 9.86 19.91 -0.49
N LYS A 185 10.84 20.40 -1.26
CA LYS A 185 11.22 21.82 -1.25
C LYS A 185 10.38 22.57 -2.27
N CYS A 186 9.67 23.60 -1.82
CA CYS A 186 8.93 24.54 -2.66
C CYS A 186 9.51 25.93 -2.42
N GLY A 187 10.57 26.29 -3.15
CA GLY A 187 11.36 27.49 -2.88
C GLY A 187 12.05 27.42 -1.51
N PHE A 188 11.74 28.36 -0.61
CA PHE A 188 12.27 28.40 0.76
C PHE A 188 11.46 27.56 1.76
N LEU A 189 10.31 27.02 1.35
CA LEU A 189 9.45 26.20 2.20
C LEU A 189 9.77 24.71 2.03
N SER A 190 9.62 23.95 3.12
CA SER A 190 9.67 22.50 3.12
C SER A 190 8.33 21.96 3.62
N ILE A 191 7.58 21.31 2.75
CA ILE A 191 6.24 20.80 3.02
C ILE A 191 6.27 19.28 2.87
N ARG A 192 5.51 18.55 3.67
CA ARG A 192 5.37 17.10 3.50
C ARG A 192 4.49 16.82 2.29
N LEU A 193 4.81 15.81 1.49
CA LEU A 193 4.09 15.47 0.25
C LEU A 193 2.57 15.47 0.45
N HIS A 194 2.05 14.72 1.44
CA HIS A 194 0.60 14.65 1.75
C HIS A 194 -0.01 15.92 2.38
N GLN A 195 0.78 16.98 2.54
CA GLN A 195 0.33 18.28 3.06
C GLN A 195 0.48 19.38 1.99
N THR A 196 0.87 19.03 0.77
CA THR A 196 1.04 19.99 -0.32
C THR A 196 -0.34 20.52 -0.72
N PRO A 197 -0.62 21.84 -0.60
CA PRO A 197 -1.93 22.39 -0.98
C PRO A 197 -2.15 22.29 -2.50
N ASP A 198 -3.38 22.05 -2.94
CA ASP A 198 -3.71 22.13 -4.37
C ASP A 198 -3.68 23.59 -4.82
N PRO A 199 -2.93 23.94 -5.89
CA PRO A 199 -2.83 25.32 -6.37
C PRO A 199 -4.18 25.89 -6.89
N ARG A 200 -5.16 25.04 -7.18
CA ARG A 200 -6.51 25.44 -7.63
C ARG A 200 -7.49 25.60 -6.45
N ASP A 201 -7.25 24.90 -5.35
CA ASP A 201 -8.03 24.98 -4.12
C ASP A 201 -7.14 24.72 -2.90
N LEU A 202 -6.68 25.82 -2.29
CA LEU A 202 -5.75 25.80 -1.15
C LEU A 202 -6.35 25.14 0.13
N SER A 203 -7.65 24.84 0.15
CA SER A 203 -8.29 24.10 1.24
C SER A 203 -8.12 22.57 1.10
N THR A 204 -7.62 22.11 -0.05
CA THR A 204 -7.44 20.70 -0.38
C THR A 204 -5.98 20.34 -0.57
N VAL A 205 -5.67 19.05 -0.46
CA VAL A 205 -4.33 18.51 -0.72
C VAL A 205 -4.21 18.21 -2.21
N HIS A 206 -3.09 18.61 -2.80
CA HIS A 206 -2.71 18.22 -4.15
C HIS A 206 -2.47 16.71 -4.21
N LEU A 207 -3.12 16.00 -5.14
CA LEU A 207 -2.97 14.57 -5.32
C LEU A 207 -2.49 14.28 -6.75
N ASP A 208 -1.41 13.50 -6.89
CA ASP A 208 -0.71 13.25 -8.15
C ASP A 208 -0.03 11.87 -8.16
N ASN A 209 0.64 11.54 -9.26
CA ASN A 209 1.40 10.29 -9.38
C ASN A 209 2.47 10.10 -8.28
N TRP A 210 2.98 11.18 -7.65
CA TRP A 210 3.97 11.07 -6.56
C TRP A 210 3.31 10.47 -5.32
N HIS A 211 2.07 10.85 -5.03
CA HIS A 211 1.28 10.26 -3.94
C HIS A 211 1.05 8.77 -4.16
N LEU A 212 0.62 8.36 -5.36
CA LEU A 212 0.44 6.94 -5.67
C LEU A 212 1.72 6.15 -5.43
N ARG A 213 2.86 6.65 -5.91
CA ARG A 213 4.14 5.95 -5.80
C ARG A 213 4.67 5.91 -4.37
N ALA A 214 4.60 7.01 -3.64
CA ALA A 214 5.06 7.08 -2.25
C ALA A 214 4.22 6.18 -1.34
N TYR A 215 2.89 6.29 -1.43
CA TYR A 215 2.01 5.62 -0.47
C TYR A 215 1.69 4.17 -0.84
N ALA A 216 1.78 3.77 -2.11
CA ALA A 216 1.80 2.35 -2.46
C ALA A 216 3.08 1.65 -1.92
N GLY A 217 4.23 2.32 -1.98
CA GLY A 217 5.47 1.81 -1.35
C GLY A 217 5.34 1.69 0.17
N LEU A 218 4.70 2.65 0.83
CA LEU A 218 4.36 2.55 2.25
C LEU A 218 3.46 1.34 2.54
N GLY A 219 2.44 1.12 1.71
CA GLY A 219 1.50 0.02 1.86
C GLY A 219 2.19 -1.34 1.74
N LEU A 220 3.00 -1.55 0.71
CA LEU A 220 3.78 -2.78 0.55
C LEU A 220 4.74 -3.03 1.73
N ALA A 221 5.40 -1.97 2.23
CA ALA A 221 6.23 -2.08 3.42
C ALA A 221 5.43 -2.45 4.66
N ALA A 222 4.21 -1.93 4.82
CA ALA A 222 3.31 -2.25 5.92
C ALA A 222 2.87 -3.73 5.90
N PHE A 223 2.48 -4.24 4.73
CA PHE A 223 2.13 -5.67 4.56
C PHE A 223 3.33 -6.59 4.83
N ALA A 224 4.52 -6.22 4.33
CA ALA A 224 5.72 -7.02 4.56
C ALA A 224 6.17 -7.03 6.03
N LEU A 225 5.79 -6.02 6.81
CA LEU A 225 6.17 -5.85 8.21
C LEU A 225 4.97 -5.98 9.14
N ALA A 226 3.94 -6.75 8.78
CA ALA A 226 2.67 -6.76 9.50
C ALA A 226 2.82 -7.04 11.01
N ASP A 227 3.80 -7.87 11.40
CA ASP A 227 4.06 -8.23 12.81
C ASP A 227 5.15 -7.36 13.46
N HIS A 228 5.68 -6.35 12.76
CA HIS A 228 6.66 -5.42 13.33
C HIS A 228 6.01 -4.54 14.42
N PRO A 229 6.71 -4.25 15.54
CA PRO A 229 6.15 -3.44 16.64
C PRO A 229 5.91 -1.95 16.29
N GLY A 230 6.13 -1.55 15.04
CA GLY A 230 6.13 -0.15 14.62
C GLY A 230 7.38 0.65 15.02
N LEU A 231 7.39 1.93 14.65
CA LEU A 231 8.43 2.90 14.99
C LEU A 231 7.82 4.27 15.27
N ALA A 232 8.47 5.04 16.16
CA ALA A 232 8.10 6.42 16.49
C ALA A 232 6.59 6.64 16.79
N GLY A 233 5.96 5.65 17.45
CA GLY A 233 4.56 5.72 17.86
C GLY A 233 3.55 5.36 16.77
N SER A 234 3.99 4.88 15.61
CA SER A 234 3.10 4.31 14.59
C SER A 234 3.42 2.86 14.27
N THR A 235 2.36 2.09 13.99
CA THR A 235 2.38 0.66 13.70
C THR A 235 2.26 0.38 12.21
N PRO A 236 2.62 -0.83 11.73
CA PRO A 236 2.35 -1.28 10.37
C PRO A 236 0.88 -1.11 9.98
N GLN A 237 -0.05 -1.38 10.90
CA GLN A 237 -1.48 -1.17 10.70
C GLN A 237 -1.80 0.30 10.33
N GLN A 238 -1.26 1.27 11.08
CA GLN A 238 -1.45 2.70 10.78
C GLN A 238 -0.74 3.13 9.48
N TRP A 239 0.38 2.49 9.15
CA TRP A 239 1.06 2.71 7.87
C TRP A 239 0.18 2.25 6.71
N ALA A 240 -0.44 1.07 6.83
CA ALA A 240 -1.36 0.50 5.85
C ALA A 240 -2.62 1.36 5.69
N GLU A 241 -3.23 1.81 6.78
CA GLU A 241 -4.39 2.71 6.75
C GLU A 241 -4.08 4.03 6.02
N ARG A 242 -2.92 4.64 6.31
CA ARG A 242 -2.48 5.85 5.60
C ARG A 242 -2.22 5.58 4.11
N ALA A 243 -1.58 4.45 3.80
CA ALA A 243 -1.34 4.04 2.43
C ALA A 243 -2.66 3.88 1.65
N TYR A 244 -3.61 3.16 2.23
CA TYR A 244 -4.94 2.93 1.65
C TYR A 244 -5.70 4.23 1.42
N ASP A 245 -5.80 5.09 2.44
CA ASP A 245 -6.47 6.39 2.31
C ASP A 245 -5.87 7.24 1.19
N LEU A 246 -4.54 7.40 1.17
CA LEU A 246 -3.90 8.26 0.17
C LEU A 246 -3.94 7.66 -1.23
N VAL A 247 -3.69 6.36 -1.38
CA VAL A 247 -3.75 5.70 -2.69
C VAL A 247 -5.16 5.75 -3.25
N THR A 248 -6.18 5.39 -2.47
CA THR A 248 -7.58 5.39 -2.96
C THR A 248 -8.08 6.79 -3.27
N ARG A 249 -7.80 7.79 -2.41
CA ARG A 249 -8.13 9.19 -2.72
C ARG A 249 -7.42 9.69 -3.96
N THR A 250 -6.14 9.35 -4.16
CA THR A 250 -5.41 9.76 -5.36
C THR A 250 -5.93 9.06 -6.61
N ILE A 251 -6.26 7.77 -6.57
CA ILE A 251 -6.88 7.06 -7.72
C ILE A 251 -8.22 7.74 -8.07
N ASN A 252 -9.09 7.96 -7.09
CA ASN A 252 -10.38 8.63 -7.31
C ASN A 252 -10.25 10.06 -7.84
N TYR A 253 -9.15 10.72 -7.50
CA TYR A 253 -8.84 12.07 -7.98
C TYR A 253 -8.29 12.08 -9.41
N GLN A 254 -7.45 11.09 -9.74
CA GLN A 254 -6.70 11.05 -10.97
C GLN A 254 -7.41 10.29 -12.10
N VAL A 255 -8.25 9.32 -11.76
CA VAL A 255 -8.96 8.47 -12.72
C VAL A 255 -10.39 8.94 -12.88
N GLU A 256 -10.77 9.32 -14.10
CA GLU A 256 -12.15 9.59 -14.46
C GLU A 256 -12.97 8.29 -14.40
N GLY A 257 -14.04 8.29 -13.61
CA GLY A 257 -14.83 7.08 -13.35
C GLY A 257 -15.59 6.55 -14.57
N THR A 258 -15.82 7.40 -15.58
CA THR A 258 -16.61 7.02 -16.76
C THR A 258 -15.79 6.30 -17.83
N ASP A 259 -14.60 6.80 -18.16
CA ASP A 259 -13.79 6.31 -19.28
C ASP A 259 -12.39 5.81 -18.86
N GLY A 260 -12.05 5.90 -17.58
CA GLY A 260 -10.75 5.51 -17.04
C GLY A 260 -9.61 6.46 -17.44
N GLY A 261 -9.92 7.64 -17.96
CA GLY A 261 -8.94 8.67 -18.30
C GLY A 261 -8.13 9.09 -17.06
N TYR A 262 -6.82 9.24 -17.23
CA TYR A 262 -5.91 9.67 -16.15
C TYR A 262 -5.55 11.15 -16.33
N ALA A 263 -5.80 11.98 -15.31
CA ALA A 263 -5.73 13.44 -15.42
C ALA A 263 -4.33 13.97 -15.78
N GLU A 264 -3.25 13.31 -15.37
CA GLU A 264 -1.88 13.67 -15.76
C GLU A 264 -1.46 13.05 -17.11
N GLY A 265 -2.33 12.27 -17.76
CA GLY A 265 -2.09 11.64 -19.05
C GLY A 265 -1.40 10.27 -18.99
N ALA A 266 -1.34 9.60 -20.14
CA ALA A 266 -0.95 8.19 -20.24
C ALA A 266 0.49 7.88 -19.75
N PHE A 267 1.41 8.84 -19.90
CA PHE A 267 2.78 8.67 -19.40
C PHE A 267 2.79 8.52 -17.87
N TYR A 268 2.12 9.43 -17.15
CA TYR A 268 2.08 9.40 -15.70
C TYR A 268 1.19 8.30 -15.15
N LEU A 269 0.15 7.89 -15.89
CA LEU A 269 -0.62 6.68 -15.56
C LEU A 269 0.30 5.46 -15.48
N ARG A 270 1.05 5.19 -16.56
CA ARG A 270 2.02 4.07 -16.59
C ARG A 270 3.06 4.23 -15.49
N TYR A 271 3.59 5.43 -15.32
CA TYR A 271 4.62 5.72 -14.33
C TYR A 271 4.15 5.46 -12.89
N ALA A 272 2.91 5.82 -12.56
CA ALA A 272 2.32 5.51 -11.25
C ALA A 272 2.03 4.01 -11.10
N ALA A 273 1.52 3.38 -12.16
CA ALA A 273 1.10 1.98 -12.19
C ALA A 273 2.24 1.00 -11.88
N ASP A 274 3.49 1.36 -12.18
CA ASP A 274 4.68 0.59 -11.82
C ASP A 274 4.80 0.32 -10.31
N VAL A 275 4.12 1.09 -9.46
CA VAL A 275 4.17 0.96 -7.99
C VAL A 275 2.81 0.68 -7.37
N TYR A 276 1.73 1.35 -7.80
CA TYR A 276 0.42 1.14 -7.17
C TYR A 276 -0.26 -0.16 -7.59
N LEU A 277 0.00 -0.70 -8.79
CA LEU A 277 -0.62 -1.98 -9.19
C LEU A 277 -0.10 -3.16 -8.36
N PRO A 278 1.21 -3.29 -8.05
CA PRO A 278 1.67 -4.30 -7.10
C PRO A 278 1.08 -4.19 -5.69
N TYR A 279 0.61 -3.01 -5.29
CA TYR A 279 0.05 -2.76 -3.95
C TYR A 279 -1.45 -3.08 -3.85
N MET A 280 -2.20 -2.90 -4.94
CA MET A 280 -3.67 -3.04 -5.00
C MET A 280 -4.08 -4.49 -5.28
#